data_AF-A0A0L8ISE8-F1
#
_entry.id   AF-A0A0L8ISE8-F1
#
_cell.length_a   1.000
_cell.length_b   1.000
_cell.length_c   1.000
_cell.angle_alpha   90.00
_cell.angle_beta   90.00
_cell.angle_gamma   90.00
#
_symmetry.space_group_name_H-M   'P 1'
#
loop_
_entity.id
_entity.type
_entity.pdbx_description
1 polymer ?
#
loop_
_entity_poly.entity_id
_entity_poly.type
_entity_poly.pdbx_seq_one_letter_code
_entity_poly.pdbx_strand_id
1 'polypeptide(L)'
;MISPELSTIQRNKERSAILEAEVAAFLKRGGVIGTLKGFPIRPEPKPYGRMIAPSAPQPAPRRRTKEAMRAAAPQDAIQDRCHARAEQVEFVRKLAETMTITDVMRETSLSIYRLRKMARVHGFEYKAFSPASNLIPYQHDPVADALNVVRIKAARDRGISRKAAVVELGLSNTMINRLIREFNIDYPLQGPSPK
;
A
#
# COMPACT_ATOMS: atom_id res chain seq x y z
N MET A 1 -2.52 53.67 -65.29
CA MET A 1 -1.99 53.30 -63.96
C MET A 1 -2.00 54.53 -63.08
N ILE A 2 -2.81 54.55 -62.02
CA ILE A 2 -2.86 55.68 -61.07
C ILE A 2 -1.73 55.47 -60.07
N SER A 3 -0.80 56.42 -60.02
CA SER A 3 0.46 56.34 -59.26
C SER A 3 0.21 56.23 -57.74
N PRO A 4 0.92 55.33 -57.02
CA PRO A 4 0.76 55.12 -55.58
C PRO A 4 1.04 56.38 -54.74
N GLU A 5 1.85 57.29 -55.27
CA GLU A 5 2.19 58.58 -54.64
C GLU A 5 0.97 59.50 -54.43
N LEU A 6 -0.02 59.48 -55.33
CA LEU A 6 -1.21 60.33 -55.14
C LEU A 6 -2.11 59.80 -54.01
N SER A 7 -2.15 58.48 -53.81
CA SER A 7 -2.94 57.84 -52.74
C SER A 7 -2.33 58.07 -51.36
N THR A 8 -1.00 58.06 -51.24
CA THR A 8 -0.31 58.33 -49.96
C THR A 8 -0.45 59.78 -49.55
N ILE A 9 -0.36 60.72 -50.50
CA ILE A 9 -0.57 62.16 -50.24
C ILE A 9 -2.00 62.43 -49.75
N GLN A 10 -3.01 61.84 -50.39
CA GLN A 10 -4.41 61.99 -49.98
C GLN A 10 -4.67 61.44 -48.57
N ARG A 11 -4.18 60.22 -48.26
CA ARG A 11 -4.30 59.64 -46.92
C ARG A 11 -3.58 60.46 -45.85
N ASN A 12 -2.43 61.04 -46.17
CA ASN A 12 -1.71 61.90 -45.23
C ASN A 12 -2.47 63.19 -44.93
N LYS A 13 -3.16 63.76 -45.94
CA LYS A 13 -4.00 64.95 -45.78
C LYS A 13 -5.20 64.71 -44.86
N GLU A 14 -5.83 63.54 -44.97
CA GLU A 14 -6.92 63.15 -44.06
C GLU A 14 -6.41 62.96 -42.63
N ARG A 15 -5.26 62.28 -42.48
CA ARG A 15 -4.63 62.06 -41.16
C ARG A 15 -4.17 63.36 -40.51
N SER A 16 -3.63 64.31 -41.27
CA SER A 16 -3.23 65.61 -40.73
C SER A 16 -4.43 66.42 -40.26
N ALA A 17 -5.54 66.40 -41.00
CA ALA A 17 -6.77 67.11 -40.61
C ALA A 17 -7.36 66.57 -39.29
N ILE A 18 -7.34 65.25 -39.09
CA ILE A 18 -7.79 64.62 -37.84
C ILE A 18 -6.89 65.04 -36.67
N LEU A 19 -5.57 64.95 -36.85
CA LEU A 19 -4.60 65.35 -35.83
C LEU A 19 -4.74 66.83 -35.45
N GLU A 20 -4.93 67.72 -36.44
CA GLU A 20 -5.15 69.14 -36.21
C GLU A 20 -6.42 69.41 -35.38
N ALA A 21 -7.51 68.68 -35.65
CA ALA A 21 -8.75 68.78 -34.86
C ALA A 21 -8.55 68.32 -33.40
N GLU A 22 -7.81 67.24 -33.19
CA GLU A 22 -7.49 66.73 -31.85
C GLU A 22 -6.57 67.67 -31.07
N VAL A 23 -5.53 68.22 -31.72
CA VAL A 23 -4.65 69.23 -31.13
C VAL A 23 -5.46 70.48 -30.75
N ALA A 24 -6.35 70.95 -31.62
CA ALA A 24 -7.21 72.09 -31.33
C ALA A 24 -8.15 71.83 -30.14
N ALA A 25 -8.72 70.63 -30.03
CA ALA A 25 -9.55 70.23 -28.89
C ALA A 25 -8.74 70.18 -27.58
N PHE A 26 -7.50 69.68 -27.63
CA PHE A 26 -6.60 69.61 -26.49
C PHE A 26 -6.20 71.01 -25.98
N LEU A 27 -5.87 71.92 -26.90
CA LEU A 27 -5.55 73.31 -26.57
C LEU A 27 -6.78 74.06 -26.02
N LYS A 28 -7.98 73.84 -26.58
CA LYS A 28 -9.25 74.41 -26.05
C LYS A 28 -9.54 73.96 -24.62
N ARG A 29 -9.13 72.76 -24.23
CA ARG A 29 -9.28 72.23 -22.87
C ARG A 29 -8.23 72.78 -21.90
N GLY A 30 -7.32 73.66 -22.36
CA GLY A 30 -6.26 74.26 -21.56
C GLY A 30 -4.97 73.44 -21.48
N GLY A 31 -4.80 72.45 -22.38
CA GLY A 31 -3.56 71.69 -22.47
C GLY A 31 -2.41 72.54 -23.02
N VAL A 32 -1.19 72.32 -22.52
CA VAL A 32 0.03 72.98 -23.00
C VAL A 32 0.92 71.94 -23.68
N ILE A 33 1.31 72.19 -24.94
CA ILE A 33 2.19 71.29 -25.70
C ILE A 33 3.64 71.75 -25.48
N GLY A 34 4.39 71.01 -24.66
CA GLY A 34 5.83 71.21 -24.48
C GLY A 34 6.62 70.48 -25.55
N THR A 35 7.47 71.18 -26.30
CA THR A 35 8.40 70.53 -27.24
C THR A 35 9.67 70.14 -26.49
N LEU A 36 9.87 68.84 -26.24
CA LEU A 36 11.10 68.34 -25.62
C LEU A 36 12.21 68.32 -26.68
N LYS A 37 13.30 69.06 -26.42
CA LYS A 37 14.54 68.97 -27.21
C LYS A 37 15.39 67.81 -26.68
N GLY A 38 16.01 67.02 -27.56
CA GLY A 38 17.08 66.09 -27.17
C GLY A 38 16.84 64.61 -27.42
N PHE A 39 15.96 64.21 -28.35
CA PHE A 39 15.92 62.81 -28.78
C PHE A 39 17.16 62.52 -29.66
N PRO A 40 18.11 61.68 -29.22
CA PRO A 40 19.26 61.36 -30.05
C PRO A 40 18.80 60.52 -31.26
N ILE A 41 19.37 60.80 -32.43
CA ILE A 41 19.08 60.07 -33.70
C ILE A 41 19.35 58.56 -33.53
N ARG A 42 20.23 58.18 -32.59
CA ARG A 42 20.40 56.80 -32.15
C ARG A 42 20.11 56.70 -30.66
N PRO A 43 19.11 55.91 -30.24
CA PRO A 43 18.93 55.59 -28.83
C PRO A 43 20.16 54.83 -28.32
N GLU A 44 20.55 55.07 -27.07
CA GLU A 44 21.64 54.31 -26.46
C GLU A 44 21.28 52.81 -26.43
N PRO A 45 22.24 51.91 -26.72
CA PRO A 45 22.00 50.47 -26.67
C PRO A 45 21.64 50.07 -25.24
N LYS A 46 20.54 49.33 -25.09
CA LYS A 46 20.11 48.81 -23.78
C LYS A 46 21.26 48.00 -23.16
N PRO A 47 21.65 48.26 -21.90
CA PRO A 47 22.70 47.49 -21.25
C PRO A 47 22.28 46.02 -21.18
N TYR A 48 23.17 45.12 -21.57
CA TYR A 48 22.90 43.69 -21.59
C TYR A 48 22.90 43.14 -20.16
N GLY A 49 21.75 42.64 -19.72
CA GLY A 49 21.55 42.11 -18.36
C GLY A 49 20.05 41.99 -18.05
N ARG A 50 19.69 41.09 -17.13
CA ARG A 50 18.30 41.01 -16.64
C ARG A 50 17.98 42.32 -15.90
N MET A 51 17.20 43.20 -16.52
CA MET A 51 16.57 44.35 -15.88
C MET A 51 15.52 43.86 -14.88
N ILE A 52 15.96 43.26 -13.77
CA ILE A 52 15.11 43.04 -12.61
C ILE A 52 15.16 44.36 -11.85
N ALA A 53 14.06 45.14 -11.93
CA ALA A 53 13.82 46.19 -10.96
C ALA A 53 13.98 45.57 -9.56
N PRO A 54 14.63 46.24 -8.58
CA PRO A 54 14.72 45.70 -7.23
C PRO A 54 13.31 45.33 -6.78
N SER A 55 13.07 44.04 -6.54
CA SER A 55 11.76 43.60 -6.06
C SER A 55 11.48 44.37 -4.79
N ALA A 56 10.38 45.13 -4.77
CA ALA A 56 9.92 45.76 -3.54
C ALA A 56 9.87 44.67 -2.45
N PRO A 57 10.36 44.94 -1.23
CA PRO A 57 10.32 43.97 -0.16
C PRO A 57 8.87 43.55 0.05
N GLN A 58 8.60 42.26 -0.15
CA GLN A 58 7.29 41.67 0.12
C GLN A 58 6.93 41.96 1.58
N PRO A 59 5.69 42.40 1.88
CA PRO A 59 5.27 42.60 3.26
C PRO A 59 5.47 41.30 4.04
N ALA A 60 6.10 41.39 5.21
CA ALA A 60 6.42 40.22 6.01
C ALA A 60 5.16 39.36 6.24
N PRO A 61 5.23 38.03 6.11
CA PRO A 61 4.07 37.18 6.29
C PRO A 61 3.49 37.42 7.68
N ARG A 62 2.20 37.80 7.75
CA ARG A 62 1.45 37.91 9.01
C ARG A 62 1.41 36.53 9.67
N ARG A 63 2.41 36.22 10.51
CA ARG A 63 2.46 34.98 11.29
C ARG A 63 1.30 35.01 12.28
N ARG A 64 0.23 34.25 12.02
CA ARG A 64 -0.77 33.95 13.05
C ARG A 64 -0.06 33.29 14.22
N THR A 65 -0.36 33.71 15.44
CA THR A 65 0.17 33.05 16.64
C THR A 65 -0.31 31.59 16.68
N LYS A 66 0.46 30.70 17.30
CA LYS A 66 0.09 29.27 17.44
C LYS A 66 -1.29 29.10 18.08
N GLU A 67 -1.65 30.02 18.97
CA GLU A 67 -2.94 30.05 19.66
C GLU A 67 -4.09 30.42 18.71
N ALA A 68 -3.92 31.43 17.86
CA ALA A 68 -4.90 31.79 16.84
C ALA A 68 -5.11 30.65 15.82
N MET A 69 -4.06 29.87 15.52
CA MET A 69 -4.19 28.67 14.69
C MET A 69 -4.95 27.53 15.39
N ARG A 70 -4.73 27.34 16.70
CA ARG A 70 -5.47 26.33 17.49
C ARG A 70 -6.94 26.69 17.67
N ALA A 71 -7.26 27.97 17.86
CA ALA A 71 -8.64 28.46 17.95
C ALA A 71 -9.41 28.37 16.61
N ALA A 72 -8.70 28.45 15.48
CA ALA A 72 -9.29 28.35 14.15
C ALA A 72 -9.35 26.92 13.59
N ALA A 73 -8.71 25.95 14.26
CA ALA A 73 -8.74 24.55 13.82
C ALA A 73 -10.09 23.92 14.21
N PRO A 74 -10.78 23.20 13.32
CA PRO A 74 -12.05 22.55 13.66
C PRO A 74 -11.83 21.46 14.71
N GLN A 75 -12.41 21.63 15.91
CA GLN A 75 -12.34 20.66 17.00
C GLN A 75 -13.06 19.34 16.67
N ASP A 76 -14.15 19.40 15.92
CA ASP A 76 -15.01 18.24 15.62
C ASP A 76 -14.26 17.18 14.81
N ALA A 77 -13.44 17.62 13.85
CA ALA A 77 -12.65 16.73 13.00
C ALA A 77 -11.62 15.87 13.77
N ILE A 78 -11.25 16.25 14.99
CA ILE A 78 -10.36 15.46 15.85
C ILE A 78 -11.15 14.34 16.52
N GLN A 79 -12.36 14.64 17.03
CA GLN A 79 -13.22 13.66 17.67
C GLN A 79 -13.63 12.59 16.66
N ASP A 80 -14.04 12.99 15.45
CA ASP A 80 -14.44 12.06 14.39
C ASP A 80 -13.35 11.03 14.07
N ARG A 81 -12.07 11.47 14.04
CA ARG A 81 -10.93 10.59 13.79
C ARG A 81 -10.65 9.65 14.96
N CYS A 82 -10.87 10.10 16.20
CA CYS A 82 -10.72 9.27 17.39
C CYS A 82 -11.83 8.20 17.45
N HIS A 83 -13.08 8.58 17.17
CA HIS A 83 -14.22 7.67 17.09
C HIS A 83 -14.04 6.65 15.96
N ALA A 84 -13.67 7.09 14.75
CA ALA A 84 -13.41 6.18 13.63
C ALA A 84 -12.29 5.16 13.94
N ARG A 85 -11.27 5.54 14.72
CA ARG A 85 -10.23 4.60 15.18
C ARG A 85 -10.76 3.63 16.22
N ALA A 86 -11.59 4.09 17.15
CA ALA A 86 -12.20 3.25 18.17
C ALA A 86 -13.15 2.22 17.53
N GLU A 87 -13.99 2.62 16.58
CA GLU A 87 -14.87 1.73 15.81
C GLU A 87 -14.08 0.68 15.04
N GLN A 88 -12.97 1.07 14.40
CA GLN A 88 -12.10 0.13 13.70
C GLN A 88 -11.49 -0.90 14.66
N VAL A 89 -11.13 -0.50 15.88
CA VAL A 89 -10.60 -1.41 16.89
C VAL A 89 -11.68 -2.39 17.35
N GLU A 90 -12.90 -1.93 17.61
CA GLU A 90 -14.01 -2.81 18.01
C GLU A 90 -14.38 -3.80 16.89
N PHE A 91 -14.34 -3.36 15.63
CA PHE A 91 -14.52 -4.25 14.49
C PHE A 91 -13.43 -5.33 14.42
N VAL A 92 -12.16 -4.93 14.54
CA VAL A 92 -11.03 -5.87 14.54
C VAL A 92 -11.09 -6.81 15.75
N ARG A 93 -11.54 -6.35 16.92
CA ARG A 93 -11.71 -7.18 18.12
C ARG A 93 -12.71 -8.31 17.87
N LYS A 94 -13.87 -8.01 17.28
CA LYS A 94 -14.88 -9.04 16.91
C LYS A 94 -14.33 -10.07 15.92
N LEU A 95 -13.54 -9.62 14.94
CA LEU A 95 -12.89 -10.53 14.00
C LEU A 95 -11.81 -11.39 14.67
N ALA A 96 -11.05 -10.84 15.61
CA ALA A 96 -9.97 -11.53 16.30
C ALA A 96 -10.45 -12.75 17.10
N GLU A 97 -11.69 -12.73 17.60
CA GLU A 97 -12.31 -13.87 18.30
C GLU A 97 -12.49 -15.10 17.40
N THR A 98 -12.76 -14.88 16.11
CA THR A 98 -13.13 -15.95 15.17
C THR A 98 -11.98 -16.35 14.24
N MET A 99 -11.11 -15.39 13.88
CA MET A 99 -10.16 -15.50 12.78
C MET A 99 -8.70 -15.40 13.21
N THR A 100 -7.82 -15.92 12.35
CA THR A 100 -6.37 -15.74 12.52
C THR A 100 -5.95 -14.34 12.06
N ILE A 101 -4.80 -13.85 12.54
CA ILE A 101 -4.30 -12.52 12.18
C ILE A 101 -4.11 -12.33 10.66
N THR A 102 -3.77 -13.41 9.93
CA THR A 102 -3.63 -13.38 8.47
C THR A 102 -4.95 -13.24 7.76
N ASP A 103 -6.02 -13.82 8.30
CA ASP A 103 -7.36 -13.72 7.72
C ASP A 103 -7.93 -12.32 7.96
N VAL A 104 -7.76 -11.79 9.18
CA VAL A 104 -8.13 -10.39 9.51
C VAL A 104 -7.38 -9.40 8.61
N MET A 105 -6.12 -9.65 8.30
CA MET A 105 -5.35 -8.83 7.35
C MET A 105 -6.01 -8.84 5.96
N ARG A 106 -6.46 -10.00 5.47
CA ARG A 106 -7.09 -10.13 4.15
C ARG A 106 -8.43 -9.40 4.08
N GLU A 107 -9.22 -9.44 5.16
CA GLU A 107 -10.52 -8.78 5.21
C GLU A 107 -10.41 -7.27 5.40
N THR A 108 -9.55 -6.83 6.32
CA THR A 108 -9.47 -5.41 6.71
C THR A 108 -8.50 -4.60 5.86
N SER A 109 -7.65 -5.27 5.06
CA SER A 109 -6.53 -4.66 4.34
C SER A 109 -5.55 -3.88 5.24
N LEU A 110 -5.59 -4.10 6.56
CA LEU A 110 -4.68 -3.49 7.53
C LEU A 110 -3.39 -4.27 7.60
N SER A 111 -2.26 -3.58 7.73
CA SER A 111 -0.97 -4.24 7.89
C SER A 111 -0.91 -5.08 9.17
N ILE A 112 -0.21 -6.22 9.10
CA ILE A 112 0.01 -7.11 10.26
C ILE A 112 0.59 -6.34 11.46
N TYR A 113 1.50 -5.41 11.21
CA TYR A 113 2.08 -4.55 12.26
C TYR A 113 0.99 -3.76 13.01
N ARG A 114 0.05 -3.14 12.27
CA ARG A 114 -1.04 -2.36 12.86
C ARG A 114 -1.99 -3.24 13.67
N LEU A 115 -2.33 -4.43 13.15
CA LEU A 115 -3.16 -5.41 13.84
C LEU A 115 -2.52 -5.90 15.15
N ARG A 116 -1.22 -6.20 15.16
CA ARG A 116 -0.48 -6.54 16.39
C ARG A 116 -0.43 -5.39 17.37
N LYS A 117 -0.26 -4.15 16.89
CA LYS A 117 -0.26 -2.95 17.73
C LYS A 117 -1.63 -2.73 18.38
N MET A 118 -2.72 -2.92 17.64
CA MET A 118 -4.08 -2.83 18.17
C MET A 118 -4.34 -3.87 19.26
N ALA A 119 -3.98 -5.14 19.01
CA ALA A 119 -4.07 -6.21 20.00
C ALA A 119 -3.31 -5.87 21.30
N ARG A 120 -2.07 -5.39 21.19
CA ARG A 120 -1.24 -5.00 22.36
C ARG A 120 -1.82 -3.81 23.14
N VAL A 121 -2.36 -2.80 22.45
CA VAL A 121 -2.88 -1.59 23.09
C VAL A 121 -4.25 -1.83 23.72
N HIS A 122 -5.09 -2.65 23.10
CA HIS A 122 -6.48 -2.87 23.51
C HIS A 122 -6.73 -4.22 24.19
N GLY A 123 -5.66 -5.00 24.42
CA GLY A 123 -5.67 -6.21 25.26
C GLY A 123 -6.50 -7.37 24.70
N PHE A 124 -6.46 -7.61 23.39
CA PHE A 124 -7.11 -8.77 22.77
C PHE A 124 -6.12 -9.59 21.95
N GLU A 125 -6.43 -10.85 21.74
CA GLU A 125 -5.60 -11.79 20.99
C GLU A 125 -6.34 -12.32 19.77
N TYR A 126 -5.58 -12.71 18.74
CA TYR A 126 -6.12 -13.36 17.55
C TYR A 126 -6.09 -14.88 17.74
N LYS A 127 -6.98 -15.60 17.06
CA LYS A 127 -6.94 -17.05 17.03
C LYS A 127 -5.59 -17.56 16.50
N ALA A 128 -4.99 -18.49 17.24
CA ALA A 128 -3.74 -19.11 16.85
C ALA A 128 -3.93 -19.91 15.55
N PHE A 129 -3.01 -19.72 14.60
CA PHE A 129 -2.98 -20.53 13.40
C PHE A 129 -2.49 -21.94 13.75
N SER A 130 -3.32 -22.96 13.50
CA SER A 130 -2.95 -24.37 13.66
C SER A 130 -2.59 -24.97 12.30
N PRO A 131 -1.30 -25.18 11.99
CA PRO A 131 -0.87 -25.78 10.72
C PRO A 131 -1.31 -27.24 10.58
N ALA A 132 -1.60 -27.92 11.69
CA ALA A 132 -2.04 -29.31 11.71
C ALA A 132 -3.56 -29.48 11.50
N SER A 133 -4.32 -28.39 11.35
CA SER A 133 -5.79 -28.46 11.20
C SER A 133 -6.26 -29.28 9.99
N ASN A 134 -5.52 -29.22 8.87
CA ASN A 134 -5.81 -29.97 7.66
C ASN A 134 -4.98 -31.25 7.53
N LEU A 135 -4.14 -31.56 8.52
CA LEU A 135 -3.31 -32.76 8.49
C LEU A 135 -4.18 -33.93 8.96
N ILE A 136 -4.73 -34.68 8.00
CA ILE A 136 -5.41 -35.94 8.30
C ILE A 136 -4.33 -36.89 8.84
N PRO A 137 -4.39 -37.31 10.12
CA PRO A 137 -3.46 -38.30 10.63
C PRO A 137 -3.60 -39.57 9.81
N TYR A 138 -2.48 -40.21 9.48
CA TYR A 138 -2.52 -41.48 8.77
C TYR A 138 -3.28 -42.52 9.62
N GLN A 139 -4.46 -42.90 9.16
CA GLN A 139 -5.28 -43.92 9.80
C GLN A 139 -4.88 -45.30 9.26
N HIS A 140 -4.73 -46.26 10.15
CA HIS A 140 -4.50 -47.65 9.77
C HIS A 140 -5.83 -48.30 9.38
N ASP A 141 -5.81 -49.16 8.36
CA ASP A 141 -6.98 -49.96 8.00
C ASP A 141 -7.10 -51.15 8.96
N PRO A 142 -8.11 -51.17 9.85
CA PRO A 142 -8.24 -52.22 10.86
C PRO A 142 -8.52 -53.60 10.23
N VAL A 143 -9.13 -53.65 9.04
CA VAL A 143 -9.45 -54.91 8.36
C VAL A 143 -8.19 -55.53 7.79
N ALA A 144 -7.37 -54.73 7.11
CA ALA A 144 -6.06 -55.17 6.60
C ALA A 144 -5.14 -55.61 7.76
N ASP A 145 -5.15 -54.87 8.86
CA ASP A 145 -4.38 -55.20 10.05
C ASP A 145 -4.80 -56.54 10.67
N ALA A 146 -6.11 -56.80 10.80
CA ALA A 146 -6.62 -58.07 11.30
C ALA A 146 -6.20 -59.26 10.41
N LEU A 147 -6.25 -59.11 9.08
CA LEU A 147 -5.77 -60.13 8.15
C LEU A 147 -4.26 -60.39 8.30
N ASN A 148 -3.47 -59.32 8.43
CA ASN A 148 -2.03 -59.44 8.64
C ASN A 148 -1.69 -60.08 9.98
N VAL A 149 -2.47 -59.82 11.04
CA VAL A 149 -2.33 -60.51 12.34
C VAL A 149 -2.54 -62.01 12.21
N VAL A 150 -3.54 -62.46 11.46
CA VAL A 150 -3.76 -63.89 11.20
C VAL A 150 -2.57 -64.50 10.46
N ARG A 151 -2.04 -63.81 9.44
CA ARG A 151 -0.85 -64.25 8.69
C ARG A 151 0.39 -64.33 9.58
N ILE A 152 0.58 -63.36 10.48
CA ILE A 152 1.67 -63.33 11.46
C ILE A 152 1.53 -64.51 12.44
N LYS A 153 0.33 -64.79 12.96
CA LYS A 153 0.12 -65.97 13.83
C LYS A 153 0.43 -67.28 13.10
N ALA A 154 -0.01 -67.42 11.85
CA ALA A 154 0.32 -68.60 11.05
C ALA A 154 1.84 -68.77 10.81
N ALA A 155 2.57 -67.67 10.58
CA ALA A 155 4.03 -67.69 10.44
C ALA A 155 4.75 -68.03 11.77
N ARG A 156 4.20 -67.56 12.90
CA ARG A 156 4.66 -67.94 14.25
C ARG A 156 4.52 -69.44 14.47
N ASP A 157 3.37 -70.01 14.12
CA ASP A 157 3.08 -71.43 14.34
C ASP A 157 3.96 -72.33 13.45
N ARG A 158 4.44 -71.82 12.31
CA ARG A 158 5.50 -72.47 11.50
C ARG A 158 6.91 -72.38 12.12
N GLY A 159 7.08 -71.64 13.22
CA GLY A 159 8.36 -71.46 13.89
C GLY A 159 9.30 -70.48 13.16
N ILE A 160 8.79 -69.59 12.32
CA ILE A 160 9.63 -68.70 11.51
C ILE A 160 10.06 -67.49 12.33
N SER A 161 11.33 -67.08 12.21
CA SER A 161 11.84 -65.89 12.90
C SER A 161 11.14 -64.61 12.43
N ARG A 162 11.09 -63.56 13.26
CA ARG A 162 10.45 -62.28 12.89
C ARG A 162 11.05 -61.67 11.61
N LYS A 163 12.37 -61.77 11.43
CA LYS A 163 13.06 -61.26 10.23
C LYS A 163 12.68 -62.07 8.98
N ALA A 164 12.54 -63.38 9.11
CA ALA A 164 12.10 -64.22 8.00
C ALA A 164 10.61 -63.97 7.67
N ALA A 165 9.76 -63.74 8.68
CA ALA A 165 8.35 -63.40 8.48
C ALA A 165 8.15 -62.06 7.76
N VAL A 166 9.01 -61.06 7.99
CA VAL A 166 9.03 -59.79 7.22
C VAL A 166 9.19 -60.07 5.73
N VAL A 167 10.13 -60.93 5.37
CA VAL A 167 10.44 -61.27 3.97
C VAL A 167 9.34 -62.14 3.35
N GLU A 168 8.87 -63.17 4.06
CA GLU A 168 7.86 -64.11 3.56
C GLU A 168 6.47 -63.47 3.42
N LEU A 169 6.06 -62.65 4.38
CA LEU A 169 4.74 -62.02 4.36
C LEU A 169 4.70 -60.74 3.52
N GLY A 170 5.86 -60.21 3.12
CA GLY A 170 5.99 -58.96 2.37
C GLY A 170 5.57 -57.72 3.18
N LEU A 171 5.69 -57.78 4.50
CA LEU A 171 5.27 -56.71 5.41
C LEU A 171 6.49 -55.91 5.87
N SER A 172 6.32 -54.61 6.13
CA SER A 172 7.41 -53.81 6.68
C SER A 172 7.74 -54.20 8.13
N ASN A 173 9.00 -54.06 8.52
CA ASN A 173 9.43 -54.32 9.90
C ASN A 173 8.69 -53.43 10.92
N THR A 174 8.37 -52.18 10.55
CA THR A 174 7.59 -51.27 11.40
C THR A 174 6.16 -51.76 11.59
N MET A 175 5.51 -52.22 10.52
CA MET A 175 4.14 -52.76 10.56
C MET A 175 4.06 -54.05 11.40
N ILE A 176 4.97 -54.99 11.20
CA ILE A 176 5.00 -56.23 12.01
C ILE A 176 5.21 -55.92 13.49
N ASN A 177 6.18 -55.06 13.83
CA ASN A 177 6.42 -54.70 15.23
C ASN A 177 5.25 -53.93 15.85
N ARG A 178 4.56 -53.09 15.06
CA ARG A 178 3.33 -52.41 15.49
C ARG A 178 2.23 -53.42 15.81
N LEU A 179 1.91 -54.31 14.87
CA LEU A 179 0.85 -55.33 15.03
C LEU A 179 1.16 -56.30 16.18
N ILE A 180 2.42 -56.71 16.36
CA ILE A 180 2.84 -57.53 17.50
C ILE A 180 2.55 -56.84 18.83
N ARG A 181 2.81 -55.52 18.93
CA ARG A 181 2.58 -54.73 20.14
C ARG A 181 1.09 -54.46 20.37
N GLU A 182 0.37 -54.03 19.34
CA GLU A 182 -1.06 -53.69 19.42
C GLU A 182 -1.93 -54.91 19.73
N PHE A 183 -1.63 -56.06 19.12
CA PHE A 183 -2.39 -57.30 19.30
C PHE A 183 -1.74 -58.27 20.30
N ASN A 184 -0.72 -57.83 21.03
CA ASN A 184 -0.01 -58.61 22.07
C ASN A 184 0.37 -60.04 21.63
N ILE A 185 0.95 -60.16 20.43
CA ILE A 185 1.36 -61.46 19.87
C ILE A 185 2.73 -61.82 20.43
N ASP A 186 2.83 -62.97 21.11
CA ASP A 186 4.12 -63.49 21.58
C ASP A 186 4.92 -64.09 20.42
N TYR A 187 5.68 -63.25 19.71
CA TYR A 187 6.45 -63.62 18.53
C TYR A 187 7.96 -63.64 18.83
N PRO A 188 8.65 -64.80 18.67
CA PRO A 188 10.06 -64.92 19.02
C PRO A 188 10.97 -64.05 18.13
N LEU A 189 11.96 -63.39 18.73
CA LEU A 189 12.92 -62.55 17.98
C LEU A 189 13.85 -63.38 17.08
N GLN A 190 14.20 -64.59 17.53
CA GLN A 190 15.05 -65.53 16.79
C GLN A 190 14.22 -66.78 16.46
N GLY A 191 14.47 -67.36 15.29
CA GLY A 191 13.88 -68.66 14.94
C GLY A 191 14.48 -69.75 15.82
N PRO A 192 13.89 -70.97 15.84
CA PRO A 192 14.49 -72.10 16.53
C PRO A 192 15.91 -72.28 15.99
N SER A 193 16.89 -72.31 16.91
CA SER A 193 18.27 -72.61 16.55
C SER A 193 18.31 -73.94 15.79
N PRO A 194 19.01 -74.04 14.65
CA PRO A 194 19.20 -75.32 13.98
C PRO A 194 19.87 -76.27 14.98
N LYS A 195 19.20 -77.40 15.25
CA LYS A 195 19.77 -78.52 16.01
C LYS A 195 20.65 -79.36 15.09
#